data_AF-A0A3P6DZV8-F1
#
_entry.id   AF-A0A3P6DZV8-F1
#
_cell.length_a   1.000
_cell.length_b   1.000
_cell.length_c   1.000
_cell.angle_alpha   90.00
_cell.angle_beta   90.00
_cell.angle_gamma   90.00
#
_symmetry.space_group_name_H-M   'P 1'
#
loop_
_entity.id
_entity.type
_entity.pdbx_description
1 polymer ?
#
loop_
_entity_poly.entity_id
_entity_poly.type
_entity_poly.pdbx_seq_one_letter_code
_entity_poly.pdbx_strand_id
1 'polypeptide(L)'
;MMCLKKRQRELQLQIERPTRRPITRAGQDYIDNVLKEDPLHFRELYRMYPNIFLKLCNLLREKTSLTDTRYISLEEMVASFLLVVGQNSRYCYTRDTFKRSKFAISENFHKVLQALNQISPSFMATAGPGTPHKIKESTRFYSYFKDCVGAIDGTHIFAMVQKKDAAPFRNRK
;
A
#
# COMPACT_ATOMS: atom_id res chain seq x y z
N MET A 1 57.72 -20.29 22.69
CA MET A 1 57.37 -19.34 21.61
C MET A 1 55.89 -19.48 21.22
N MET A 2 54.95 -19.16 22.13
CA MET A 2 53.51 -19.42 21.92
C MET A 2 52.58 -18.37 22.53
N CYS A 3 53.05 -17.14 22.82
CA CYS A 3 52.23 -16.11 23.48
C CYS A 3 51.87 -14.90 22.60
N LEU A 4 52.25 -14.88 21.31
CA LEU A 4 52.02 -13.71 20.43
C LEU A 4 50.94 -13.89 19.35
N LYS A 5 50.32 -15.07 19.23
CA LYS A 5 49.27 -15.32 18.21
C LYS A 5 47.84 -15.11 18.67
N LYS A 6 47.61 -14.70 19.92
CA LYS A 6 46.25 -14.42 20.44
C LYS A 6 45.81 -12.95 20.33
N ARG A 7 46.72 -12.05 19.94
CA ARG A 7 46.48 -10.59 19.97
C ARG A 7 46.19 -9.94 18.61
N GLN A 8 45.94 -10.73 17.55
CA GLN A 8 45.56 -10.22 16.22
C GLN A 8 44.17 -10.67 15.73
N ARG A 9 43.40 -11.44 16.52
CA ARG A 9 42.03 -11.85 16.14
C ARG A 9 40.92 -10.94 16.68
N GLU A 10 41.25 -9.82 17.30
CA GLU A 10 40.28 -8.83 17.80
C GLU A 10 40.34 -7.48 17.05
N LEU A 11 41.06 -7.43 15.92
CA LEU A 11 41.01 -6.27 15.03
C LEU A 11 39.76 -6.33 14.16
N GLN A 12 38.73 -5.64 14.64
CA GLN A 12 37.75 -4.89 13.84
C GLN A 12 36.91 -5.72 12.85
N LEU A 13 35.94 -6.47 13.37
CA LEU A 13 34.61 -6.43 12.75
C LEU A 13 33.90 -5.17 13.28
N GLN A 14 34.43 -3.99 12.93
CA GLN A 14 33.61 -2.78 12.99
C GLN A 14 32.61 -2.93 11.85
N ILE A 15 31.42 -3.47 12.19
CA ILE A 15 30.27 -3.37 11.30
C ILE A 15 30.04 -1.87 11.15
N GLU A 16 30.44 -1.30 10.02
CA GLU A 16 30.07 0.06 9.63
C GLU A 16 28.55 0.14 9.75
N ARG A 17 28.08 0.86 10.78
CA ARG A 17 26.66 1.13 10.90
C ARG A 17 26.33 2.03 9.72
N PRO A 18 25.42 1.63 8.82
CA PRO A 18 25.07 2.47 7.69
C PRO A 18 24.68 3.85 8.21
N THR A 19 25.35 4.89 7.70
CA THR A 19 25.07 6.27 8.08
C THR A 19 23.58 6.53 7.92
N ARG A 20 22.95 7.04 8.97
CA ARG A 20 21.54 7.39 8.96
C ARG A 20 21.33 8.38 7.81
N ARG A 21 20.51 8.01 6.81
CA ARG A 21 20.21 8.88 5.68
C ARG A 21 19.77 10.26 6.22
N PRO A 22 20.27 11.37 5.64
CA PRO A 22 19.90 12.69 6.09
C PRO A 22 18.40 12.93 5.89
N ILE A 23 17.83 13.76 6.76
CA ILE A 23 16.46 14.25 6.62
C ILE A 23 16.43 15.16 5.39
N THR A 24 15.57 14.87 4.43
CA THR A 24 15.47 15.62 3.17
C THR A 24 14.02 15.95 2.85
N ARG A 25 13.80 17.03 2.08
CA ARG A 25 12.50 17.38 1.48
C ARG A 25 12.21 16.62 0.18
N ALA A 26 13.15 15.80 -0.27
CA ALA A 26 13.08 15.08 -1.55
C ALA A 26 11.80 14.25 -1.73
N GLY A 27 11.27 13.65 -0.66
CA GLY A 27 10.01 12.91 -0.72
C GLY A 27 8.80 13.79 -1.00
N GLN A 28 8.75 14.99 -0.38
CA GLN A 28 7.71 15.99 -0.65
C GLN A 28 7.85 16.54 -2.07
N ASP A 29 9.06 16.96 -2.45
CA ASP A 29 9.33 17.53 -3.76
C ASP A 29 8.96 16.54 -4.88
N TYR A 30 9.24 15.25 -4.66
CA TYR A 30 8.83 14.18 -5.58
C TYR A 30 7.31 14.10 -5.75
N ILE A 31 6.53 14.15 -4.66
CA ILE A 31 5.06 14.12 -4.76
C ILE A 31 4.51 15.37 -5.43
N ASP A 32 5.02 16.54 -5.07
CA ASP A 32 4.59 17.80 -5.66
C ASP A 32 4.86 17.84 -7.18
N ASN A 33 5.92 17.18 -7.64
CA ASN A 33 6.23 17.04 -9.07
C ASN A 33 5.30 16.03 -9.74
N VAL A 34 5.17 14.82 -9.18
CA VAL A 34 4.36 13.75 -9.78
C VAL A 34 2.87 14.10 -9.82
N LEU A 35 2.37 14.93 -8.89
CA LEU A 35 1.01 15.47 -8.94
C LEU A 35 0.78 16.48 -10.07
N LYS A 36 1.84 17.13 -10.57
CA LYS A 36 1.79 18.11 -11.67
C LYS A 36 2.09 17.50 -13.04
N GLU A 37 2.64 16.29 -13.06
CA GLU A 37 2.92 15.51 -14.26
C GLU A 37 1.63 14.98 -14.92
N ASP A 38 1.79 14.10 -15.92
CA ASP A 38 0.67 13.46 -16.61
C ASP A 38 -0.22 12.65 -15.63
N PRO A 39 -1.53 12.98 -15.53
CA PRO A 39 -2.48 12.23 -14.70
C PRO A 39 -2.56 10.73 -15.03
N LEU A 40 -2.27 10.33 -16.27
CA LEU A 40 -2.25 8.92 -16.65
C LEU A 40 -1.05 8.21 -16.01
N HIS A 41 0.12 8.83 -16.03
CA HIS A 41 1.31 8.30 -15.38
C HIS A 41 1.11 8.16 -13.86
N PHE A 42 0.48 9.17 -13.23
CA PHE A 42 0.13 9.08 -11.81
C PHE A 42 -0.80 7.88 -11.54
N ARG A 43 -1.81 7.68 -12.39
CA ARG A 43 -2.73 6.53 -12.27
C ARG A 43 -2.01 5.20 -12.43
N GLU A 44 -1.05 5.11 -13.34
CA GLU A 44 -0.26 3.90 -13.53
C GLU A 44 0.51 3.54 -12.25
N LEU A 45 1.14 4.52 -11.60
CA LEU A 45 1.94 4.34 -10.40
C LEU A 45 1.09 4.08 -9.15
N TYR A 46 0.07 4.90 -8.90
CA TYR A 46 -0.68 4.91 -7.63
C TYR A 46 -2.07 4.29 -7.71
N ARG A 47 -2.46 3.77 -8.89
CA ARG A 47 -3.74 3.10 -9.15
C ARG A 47 -4.98 3.98 -8.96
N MET A 48 -4.82 5.30 -8.89
CA MET A 48 -5.89 6.29 -8.80
C MET A 48 -5.47 7.58 -9.48
N TYR A 49 -6.43 8.41 -9.88
CA TYR A 49 -6.13 9.72 -10.46
C TYR A 49 -5.67 10.72 -9.38
N PRO A 50 -4.84 11.73 -9.72
CA PRO A 50 -4.32 12.71 -8.77
C PRO A 50 -5.40 13.41 -7.92
N ASN A 51 -6.51 13.79 -8.55
CA ASN A 51 -7.64 14.43 -7.87
C ASN A 51 -8.32 13.50 -6.84
N ILE A 52 -8.39 12.20 -7.12
CA ILE A 52 -8.93 11.21 -6.18
C ILE A 52 -7.94 10.95 -5.04
N PHE A 53 -6.64 10.91 -5.35
CA PHE A 53 -5.58 10.83 -4.35
C PHE A 53 -5.64 11.98 -3.34
N LEU A 54 -5.78 13.22 -3.81
CA LEU A 54 -5.90 14.39 -2.92
C LEU A 54 -7.17 14.33 -2.08
N LYS A 55 -8.30 13.88 -2.65
CA LYS A 55 -9.54 13.64 -1.88
C LYS A 55 -9.34 12.59 -0.79
N LEU A 56 -8.63 11.49 -1.09
CA LEU A 56 -8.30 10.47 -0.08
C LEU A 56 -7.42 11.06 1.03
N CYS A 57 -6.41 11.86 0.69
CA CYS A 57 -5.54 12.50 1.68
C CYS A 57 -6.33 13.43 2.61
N ASN A 58 -7.21 14.26 2.06
CA ASN A 58 -8.08 15.14 2.84
C ASN A 58 -9.04 14.33 3.74
N LEU A 59 -9.64 13.28 3.20
CA LEU A 59 -10.52 12.40 3.97
C LEU A 59 -9.80 11.75 5.14
N LEU A 60 -8.58 11.23 4.93
CA LEU A 60 -7.77 10.67 6.01
C LEU A 60 -7.42 11.73 7.05
N ARG A 61 -7.08 12.95 6.63
CA ARG A 61 -6.79 14.08 7.53
C ARG A 61 -7.99 14.48 8.38
N GLU A 62 -9.20 14.41 7.84
CA GLU A 62 -10.45 14.79 8.52
C GLU A 62 -11.03 13.68 9.41
N LYS A 63 -10.91 12.42 8.98
CA LYS A 63 -11.62 11.28 9.58
C LYS A 63 -10.75 10.39 10.46
N THR A 64 -9.44 10.63 10.51
CA THR A 64 -8.50 9.80 11.28
C THR A 64 -7.53 10.67 12.09
N SER A 65 -6.72 10.06 12.94
CA SER A 65 -5.62 10.73 13.65
C SER A 65 -4.33 10.82 12.83
N LEU A 66 -4.35 10.41 11.56
CA LEU A 66 -3.18 10.49 10.69
C LEU A 66 -2.87 11.96 10.38
N THR A 67 -1.66 12.37 10.76
CA THR A 67 -1.17 13.75 10.60
C THR A 67 0.25 13.74 10.07
N ASP A 68 0.66 14.87 9.53
CA ASP A 68 2.03 15.08 9.10
C ASP A 68 2.98 14.87 10.29
N THR A 69 4.09 14.20 10.03
CA THR A 69 5.20 14.21 10.99
C THR A 69 6.08 15.43 10.74
N ARG A 70 7.04 15.68 11.62
CA ARG A 70 8.03 16.76 11.44
C ARG A 70 8.72 16.74 10.07
N TYR A 71 8.83 15.57 9.43
CA TYR A 71 9.64 15.41 8.23
C TYR A 71 8.92 14.73 7.07
N ILE A 72 7.73 14.17 7.25
CA ILE A 72 6.99 13.40 6.24
C ILE A 72 5.55 13.89 6.26
N SER A 73 5.06 14.36 5.12
CA SER A 73 3.65 14.74 4.94
C SER A 73 2.74 13.52 4.83
N LEU A 74 1.47 13.71 5.12
CA LEU A 74 0.43 12.69 4.93
C LEU A 74 0.38 12.22 3.48
N GLU A 75 0.52 13.11 2.51
CA GLU A 75 0.55 12.81 1.09
C GLU A 75 1.72 11.87 0.76
N GLU A 76 2.92 12.15 1.28
CA GLU A 76 4.08 11.26 1.13
C GLU A 76 3.84 9.89 1.78
N MET A 77 3.23 9.85 2.97
CA MET A 77 2.90 8.57 3.63
C MET A 77 1.91 7.76 2.79
N VAL A 78 0.81 8.35 2.35
CA VAL A 78 -0.22 7.68 1.55
C VAL A 78 0.33 7.24 0.21
N ALA A 79 1.11 8.07 -0.47
CA ALA A 79 1.73 7.72 -1.74
C ALA A 79 2.73 6.57 -1.58
N SER A 80 3.54 6.58 -0.51
CA SER A 80 4.47 5.47 -0.23
C SER A 80 3.74 4.15 0.03
N PHE A 81 2.61 4.20 0.75
CA PHE A 81 1.74 3.04 0.96
C PHE A 81 1.16 2.53 -0.36
N LEU A 82 0.58 3.42 -1.17
CA LEU A 82 -0.03 3.08 -2.46
C LEU A 82 0.98 2.50 -3.45
N LEU A 83 2.22 2.97 -3.44
CA LEU A 83 3.27 2.41 -4.29
C LEU A 83 3.61 0.96 -3.89
N VAL A 84 3.68 0.69 -2.57
CA VAL A 84 3.92 -0.65 -2.03
C VAL A 84 2.77 -1.59 -2.40
N VAL A 85 1.51 -1.22 -2.14
CA VAL A 85 0.36 -2.11 -2.40
C VAL A 85 -0.06 -2.17 -3.88
N GLY A 86 0.06 -1.06 -4.61
CA GLY A 86 -0.44 -0.93 -5.98
C GLY A 86 0.50 -1.47 -7.05
N GLN A 87 1.81 -1.48 -6.79
CA GLN A 87 2.81 -2.03 -7.70
C GLN A 87 3.43 -3.33 -7.21
N ASN A 88 3.03 -3.84 -6.03
CA ASN A 88 3.79 -4.86 -5.30
C ASN A 88 5.28 -4.48 -5.22
N SER A 89 5.56 -3.17 -5.09
CA SER A 89 6.92 -2.67 -5.18
C SER A 89 7.70 -3.14 -3.96
N ARG A 90 8.90 -3.67 -4.18
CA ARG A 90 9.82 -3.96 -3.08
C ARG A 90 10.11 -2.66 -2.34
N TYR A 91 10.17 -2.72 -1.00
CA TYR A 91 10.52 -1.57 -0.16
C TYR A 91 11.80 -0.82 -0.59
N CYS A 92 12.74 -1.49 -1.27
CA CYS A 92 13.93 -0.83 -1.81
C CYS A 92 13.61 0.23 -2.87
N TYR A 93 12.61 0.01 -3.72
CA TYR A 93 12.20 0.97 -4.75
C TYR A 93 11.54 2.20 -4.11
N THR A 94 10.54 2.01 -3.25
CA THR A 94 9.89 3.08 -2.47
C THR A 94 10.90 3.90 -1.66
N ARG A 95 11.89 3.22 -1.07
CA ARG A 95 13.00 3.85 -0.33
C ARG A 95 13.85 4.77 -1.21
N ASP A 96 14.06 4.41 -2.47
CA ASP A 96 14.87 5.21 -3.39
C ASP A 96 14.10 6.32 -4.08
N THR A 97 12.78 6.14 -4.25
CA THR A 97 11.86 7.20 -4.68
C THR A 97 11.75 8.29 -3.62
N PHE A 98 11.33 7.94 -2.40
CA PHE A 98 11.08 8.91 -1.33
C PHE A 98 12.31 9.29 -0.50
N LYS A 99 13.47 8.69 -0.79
CA LYS A 99 14.73 8.84 -0.05
C LYS A 99 14.63 8.58 1.46
N ARG A 100 13.61 7.86 1.93
CA ARG A 100 13.41 7.49 3.34
C ARG A 100 14.16 6.23 3.73
N SER A 101 14.25 5.94 5.04
CA SER A 101 14.78 4.66 5.54
C SER A 101 13.72 3.57 5.42
N LYS A 102 14.14 2.29 5.39
CA LYS A 102 13.19 1.16 5.42
C LYS A 102 12.28 1.20 6.65
N PHE A 103 12.84 1.60 7.79
CA PHE A 103 12.10 1.78 9.04
C PHE A 103 10.98 2.82 8.88
N ALA A 104 11.28 4.00 8.32
CA ALA A 104 10.30 5.06 8.11
C ALA A 104 9.19 4.64 7.13
N ILE A 105 9.55 3.95 6.03
CA ILE A 105 8.56 3.41 5.09
C ILE A 105 7.64 2.39 5.80
N SER A 106 8.21 1.49 6.62
CA SER A 106 7.42 0.52 7.38
C SER A 106 6.50 1.21 8.39
N GLU A 107 7.00 2.18 9.14
CA GLU A 107 6.21 2.94 10.12
C GLU A 107 5.04 3.67 9.44
N ASN A 108 5.32 4.38 8.34
CA ASN A 108 4.30 5.06 7.54
C ASN A 108 3.26 4.07 6.98
N PHE A 109 3.72 2.92 6.49
CA PHE A 109 2.83 1.88 5.96
C PHE A 109 1.80 1.45 7.01
N HIS A 110 2.24 1.17 8.24
CA HIS A 110 1.34 0.75 9.32
C HIS A 110 0.41 1.88 9.77
N LYS A 111 0.89 3.13 9.84
CA LYS A 111 0.04 4.29 10.15
C LYS A 111 -1.07 4.49 9.13
N VAL A 112 -0.74 4.43 7.83
CA VAL A 112 -1.73 4.56 6.75
C VAL A 112 -2.70 3.39 6.77
N LEU A 113 -2.22 2.15 6.96
CA LEU A 113 -3.09 0.98 7.07
C LEU A 113 -4.09 1.10 8.23
N GLN A 114 -3.62 1.57 9.39
CA GLN A 114 -4.49 1.79 10.55
C GLN A 114 -5.54 2.87 10.27
N ALA A 115 -5.14 3.97 9.64
CA ALA A 115 -6.05 5.05 9.24
C ALA A 115 -7.12 4.55 8.25
N LEU A 116 -6.71 3.76 7.24
CA LEU A 116 -7.63 3.14 6.29
C LEU A 116 -8.60 2.18 6.99
N ASN A 117 -8.11 1.34 7.92
CA ASN A 117 -8.96 0.44 8.69
C ASN A 117 -9.98 1.16 9.59
N GLN A 118 -9.66 2.36 10.07
CA GLN A 118 -10.60 3.18 10.86
C GLN A 118 -11.76 3.70 10.01
N ILE A 119 -11.49 4.13 8.78
CA ILE A 119 -12.55 4.65 7.89
C ILE A 119 -13.29 3.53 7.16
N SER A 120 -12.66 2.36 6.97
CA SER A 120 -13.19 1.24 6.18
C SER A 120 -14.64 0.87 6.52
N PRO A 121 -15.06 0.74 7.79
CA PRO A 121 -16.44 0.36 8.13
C PRO A 121 -17.50 1.35 7.64
N SER A 122 -17.15 2.63 7.42
CA SER A 122 -18.08 3.64 6.90
C SER A 122 -18.27 3.57 5.38
N PHE A 123 -17.34 2.92 4.67
CA PHE A 123 -17.35 2.78 3.20
C PHE A 123 -17.63 1.35 2.75
N MET A 124 -17.43 0.36 3.61
CA MET A 124 -17.75 -1.02 3.32
C MET A 124 -19.21 -1.30 3.65
N ALA A 125 -19.89 -2.03 2.76
CA ALA A 125 -21.24 -2.49 3.02
C ALA A 125 -21.22 -3.40 4.25
N THR A 126 -22.04 -3.08 5.25
CA THR A 126 -22.33 -4.01 6.34
C THR A 126 -23.08 -5.22 5.76
N ALA A 127 -22.82 -6.39 6.33
CA ALA A 127 -23.51 -7.62 5.92
C ALA A 127 -25.02 -7.44 6.05
N GLY A 128 -25.70 -7.23 4.93
CA GLY A 128 -27.15 -7.31 4.85
C GLY A 128 -27.62 -8.74 5.21
N PRO A 129 -28.87 -8.91 5.65
CA PRO A 129 -29.40 -10.22 6.04
C PRO A 129 -29.66 -11.08 4.80
N GLY A 130 -28.61 -11.66 4.25
CA GLY A 130 -28.68 -12.74 3.26
C GLY A 130 -28.19 -12.39 1.85
N THR A 131 -28.10 -13.44 1.04
CA THR A 131 -27.66 -13.40 -0.35
C THR A 131 -28.60 -12.52 -1.21
N PRO A 132 -28.06 -11.55 -1.98
CA PRO A 132 -28.87 -10.71 -2.87
C PRO A 132 -29.78 -11.53 -3.80
N HIS A 133 -30.99 -11.04 -4.08
CA HIS A 133 -32.00 -11.74 -4.88
C HIS A 133 -31.47 -12.22 -6.24
N LYS A 134 -30.71 -11.38 -6.94
CA LYS A 134 -30.06 -11.69 -8.22
C LYS A 134 -29.16 -12.93 -8.18
N ILE A 135 -28.53 -13.19 -7.04
CA ILE A 135 -27.69 -14.37 -6.82
C ILE A 135 -28.55 -15.55 -6.38
N LYS A 136 -29.52 -15.31 -5.48
CA LYS A 136 -30.43 -16.33 -4.96
C LYS A 136 -31.26 -17.02 -6.04
N GLU A 137 -31.70 -16.27 -7.05
CA GLU A 137 -32.46 -16.79 -8.19
C GLU A 137 -31.59 -17.41 -9.29
N SER A 138 -30.28 -17.14 -9.29
CA SER A 138 -29.39 -17.66 -10.30
C SER A 138 -28.94 -19.08 -9.95
N THR A 139 -29.41 -20.06 -10.73
CA THR A 139 -28.93 -21.46 -10.62
C THR A 139 -27.42 -21.59 -10.85
N ARG A 140 -26.82 -20.65 -11.60
CA ARG A 140 -25.38 -20.58 -11.85
C ARG A 140 -24.58 -20.02 -10.68
N PHE A 141 -25.10 -19.04 -9.96
CA PHE A 141 -24.34 -18.30 -8.95
C PHE A 141 -24.69 -18.72 -7.51
N TYR A 142 -25.92 -19.17 -7.26
CA TYR A 142 -26.39 -19.44 -5.91
C TYR A 142 -25.55 -20.47 -5.15
N SER A 143 -25.13 -21.56 -5.81
CA SER A 143 -24.31 -22.61 -5.16
C SER A 143 -22.93 -22.11 -4.68
N TYR A 144 -22.38 -21.09 -5.34
CA TYR A 144 -21.06 -20.53 -5.02
C TYR A 144 -21.13 -19.35 -4.07
N PHE A 145 -22.23 -18.61 -4.08
CA PHE A 145 -22.38 -17.35 -3.37
C PHE A 145 -23.49 -17.36 -2.31
N LYS A 146 -23.93 -18.55 -1.91
CA LYS A 146 -24.82 -18.74 -0.76
C LYS A 146 -24.14 -18.15 0.48
N ASP A 147 -24.85 -17.29 1.20
CA ASP A 147 -24.37 -16.59 2.39
C ASP A 147 -23.21 -15.59 2.16
N CYS A 148 -22.88 -15.26 0.90
CA CYS A 148 -21.88 -14.25 0.61
C CYS A 148 -22.39 -12.83 0.91
N VAL A 149 -21.58 -12.10 1.65
CA VAL A 149 -21.71 -10.66 1.88
C VAL A 149 -20.95 -9.93 0.78
N GLY A 150 -21.64 -9.16 -0.06
CA GLY A 150 -20.98 -8.33 -1.07
C GLY A 150 -20.12 -7.26 -0.41
N ALA A 151 -18.81 -7.29 -0.64
CA ALA A 151 -17.84 -6.51 0.14
C ALA A 151 -17.79 -5.01 -0.20
N ILE A 152 -18.28 -4.60 -1.37
CA ILE A 152 -18.25 -3.20 -1.84
C ILE A 152 -19.57 -2.96 -2.56
N ASP A 153 -20.55 -2.37 -1.89
CA ASP A 153 -21.77 -1.69 -2.40
C ASP A 153 -22.33 -2.09 -3.79
N GLY A 154 -22.32 -3.38 -4.15
CA GLY A 154 -22.63 -3.81 -5.52
C GLY A 154 -21.64 -3.36 -6.61
N THR A 155 -20.46 -2.84 -6.27
CA THR A 155 -19.38 -2.53 -7.22
C THR A 155 -18.81 -3.83 -7.78
N HIS A 156 -19.30 -4.23 -8.94
CA HIS A 156 -18.72 -5.31 -9.71
C HIS A 156 -17.38 -4.86 -10.29
N ILE A 157 -16.27 -5.30 -9.67
CA ILE A 157 -14.95 -5.20 -10.29
C ILE A 157 -14.95 -6.17 -11.48
N PHE A 158 -14.90 -5.63 -12.70
CA PHE A 158 -14.82 -6.45 -13.90
C PHE A 158 -13.45 -7.14 -13.97
N ALA A 159 -13.39 -8.38 -13.50
CA ALA A 159 -12.22 -9.23 -13.58
C ALA A 159 -12.43 -10.27 -14.70
N MET A 160 -12.10 -9.89 -15.93
CA MET A 160 -12.05 -10.83 -17.06
C MET A 160 -10.60 -11.15 -17.39
N VAL A 161 -10.24 -12.43 -17.29
CA VAL A 161 -8.94 -12.93 -17.73
C VAL A 161 -9.04 -13.27 -19.21
N GLN A 162 -8.04 -12.90 -20.02
CA GLN A 162 -8.00 -13.28 -21.43
C GLN A 162 -7.99 -14.82 -21.54
N LYS A 163 -8.65 -15.35 -22.58
CA LYS A 163 -8.86 -16.81 -22.72
C LYS A 163 -7.57 -17.63 -22.66
N LYS A 164 -6.46 -17.05 -23.14
CA LYS A 164 -5.11 -17.63 -23.12
C LYS A 164 -4.53 -17.76 -21.70
N ASP A 165 -4.92 -16.89 -20.77
CA ASP A 165 -4.41 -16.80 -19.42
C ASP A 165 -5.36 -17.43 -18.39
N ALA A 166 -6.52 -17.97 -18.80
CA ALA A 166 -7.58 -18.41 -17.90
C ALA A 166 -7.26 -19.70 -17.11
N ALA A 167 -6.34 -20.53 -17.60
CA ALA A 167 -6.00 -21.82 -16.99
C ALA A 167 -5.53 -21.73 -15.52
N PRO A 168 -4.61 -20.83 -15.13
CA PRO A 168 -4.18 -20.66 -13.74
C PRO A 168 -5.23 -20.03 -12.81
N PHE A 169 -6.25 -19.35 -13.33
CA PHE A 169 -7.30 -18.69 -12.53
C PHE A 169 -8.57 -19.52 -12.36
N ARG A 170 -8.55 -20.80 -12.76
CA ARG A 170 -9.60 -21.75 -12.40
C ARG A 170 -9.41 -22.18 -10.94
N ASN A 171 -10.48 -22.04 -10.15
CA ASN A 171 -10.52 -22.66 -8.81
C ASN A 171 -10.18 -24.16 -8.94
N ARG A 172 -9.13 -24.60 -8.24
CA ARG A 172 -8.87 -26.03 -8.08
C ARG A 172 -9.93 -26.60 -7.14
N LYS A 173 -10.54 -27.71 -7.56
CA LYS A 173 -11.40 -28.52 -6.69
C LYS A 173 -10.59 -29.17 -5.60
#